data_AF-A0AAQ4EN37-F1
#
_entry.id   AF-A0AAQ4EN37-F1
#
_cell.length_a   1.000
_cell.length_b   1.000
_cell.length_c   1.000
_cell.angle_alpha   90.00
_cell.angle_beta   90.00
_cell.angle_gamma   90.00
#
_symmetry.space_group_name_H-M   'P 1'
#
loop_
_entity.id
_entity.type
_entity.pdbx_description
1 polymer ?
#
loop_
_entity_poly.entity_id
_entity_poly.type
_entity_poly.pdbx_seq_one_letter_code
_entity_poly.pdbx_strand_id
1 'polypeptide(L)'
;MAKTTVLLVCVACFLAPGTVSENCTEERTDAFQVIYNLPHTAAAYSSVPDPSLLCMTADLIYFNEAEGILGYLIHLKGLIGTTKKDITYDYRATTDSSVLLLAVNNDTSNLIPSISLYSDFQTCSVFKYIESPERCVLYVDRDAVDNIPPICIEKLECACGSAIPLYEKSLCNITDVSA
;
A
#
# COMPACT_ATOMS: atom_id res chain seq x y z
N MET A 1 -59.00 -37.09 -15.98
CA MET A 1 -58.35 -36.38 -14.87
C MET A 1 -56.84 -36.43 -15.12
N ALA A 2 -56.27 -35.37 -15.70
CA ALA A 2 -54.84 -35.32 -16.05
C ALA A 2 -54.06 -34.69 -14.89
N LYS A 3 -53.03 -35.39 -14.38
CA LYS A 3 -52.12 -34.88 -13.36
C LYS A 3 -51.01 -34.08 -14.04
N THR A 4 -51.00 -32.78 -13.79
CA THR A 4 -49.96 -31.84 -14.19
C THR A 4 -48.83 -31.89 -13.16
N THR A 5 -47.67 -32.42 -13.53
CA THR A 5 -46.46 -32.40 -12.69
C THR A 5 -45.72 -31.10 -12.94
N VAL A 6 -45.64 -30.25 -11.91
CA VAL A 6 -44.86 -29.00 -11.93
C VAL A 6 -43.41 -29.34 -11.61
N LEU A 7 -42.50 -29.07 -12.55
CA LEU A 7 -41.07 -29.25 -12.36
C LEU A 7 -40.50 -27.98 -11.71
N LEU A 8 -40.06 -28.08 -10.45
CA LEU A 8 -39.42 -27.00 -9.70
C LEU A 8 -37.94 -26.91 -10.13
N VAL A 9 -37.57 -25.86 -10.86
CA VAL A 9 -36.17 -25.60 -11.25
C VAL A 9 -35.47 -24.87 -10.10
N CYS A 10 -34.66 -25.58 -9.32
CA CYS A 10 -33.72 -24.97 -8.38
C CYS A 10 -32.58 -24.30 -9.16
N VAL A 11 -32.64 -22.98 -9.29
CA VAL A 11 -31.49 -22.16 -9.70
C VAL A 11 -30.54 -22.10 -8.51
N ALA A 12 -29.57 -23.02 -8.48
CA ALA A 12 -28.44 -22.94 -7.58
C ALA A 12 -27.55 -21.76 -8.02
N CYS A 13 -27.62 -20.64 -7.30
CA CYS A 13 -26.58 -19.62 -7.35
C CYS A 13 -25.27 -20.26 -6.90
N PHE A 14 -24.41 -20.59 -7.86
CA PHE A 14 -23.00 -20.87 -7.59
C PHE A 14 -22.36 -19.60 -7.07
N LEU A 15 -22.36 -19.43 -5.75
CA LEU A 15 -21.38 -18.60 -5.07
C LEU A 15 -20.04 -19.29 -5.26
N ALA A 16 -19.26 -18.85 -6.26
CA ALA A 16 -17.89 -19.29 -6.41
C ALA A 16 -17.11 -18.76 -5.20
N PRO A 17 -16.56 -19.62 -4.32
CA PRO A 17 -15.60 -19.16 -3.33
C PRO A 17 -14.40 -18.60 -4.09
N GLY A 18 -14.04 -17.35 -3.81
CA GLY A 18 -12.81 -16.75 -4.33
C GLY A 18 -11.65 -17.66 -3.96
N THR A 19 -11.02 -18.25 -4.97
CA THR A 19 -9.81 -19.05 -4.78
C THR A 19 -8.70 -18.09 -4.38
N VAL A 20 -8.38 -18.05 -3.09
CA VAL A 20 -7.07 -17.57 -2.64
C VAL A 20 -6.04 -18.38 -3.43
N SER A 21 -5.22 -17.69 -4.22
CA SER A 21 -4.17 -18.30 -5.04
C SER A 21 -3.30 -19.20 -4.16
N GLU A 22 -3.37 -20.51 -4.38
CA GLU A 22 -2.64 -21.55 -3.63
C GLU A 22 -1.11 -21.46 -3.77
N ASN A 23 -0.57 -20.46 -4.48
CA ASN A 23 0.87 -20.32 -4.72
C ASN A 23 1.44 -18.93 -4.37
N CYS A 24 0.79 -18.22 -3.46
CA CYS A 24 1.27 -16.94 -2.94
C CYS A 24 2.50 -17.11 -2.06
N THR A 25 3.69 -16.99 -2.65
CA THR A 25 4.96 -16.93 -1.90
C THR A 25 5.35 -15.47 -1.71
N GLU A 26 5.50 -15.04 -0.45
CA GLU A 26 6.09 -13.73 -0.13
C GLU A 26 7.52 -13.68 -0.67
N GLU A 27 7.79 -12.73 -1.57
CA GLU A 27 9.12 -12.47 -2.12
C GLU A 27 9.66 -11.19 -1.49
N ARG A 28 10.02 -11.28 -0.22
CA ARG A 28 10.53 -10.13 0.54
C ARG A 28 11.75 -9.54 -0.16
N THR A 29 11.71 -8.24 -0.33
CA THR A 29 12.76 -7.45 -0.98
C THR A 29 13.56 -6.66 0.03
N ASP A 30 14.77 -6.24 -0.34
CA ASP A 30 15.57 -5.35 0.49
C ASP A 30 14.87 -3.98 0.59
N ALA A 31 14.32 -3.68 1.76
CA ALA A 31 13.52 -2.50 2.00
C ALA A 31 14.32 -1.20 1.80
N PHE A 32 15.61 -1.22 2.15
CA PHE A 32 16.49 -0.07 2.04
C PHE A 32 16.76 0.27 0.57
N GLN A 33 17.04 -0.75 -0.24
CA GLN A 33 17.23 -0.61 -1.69
C GLN A 33 15.93 -0.26 -2.42
N VAL A 34 14.79 -0.81 -2.00
CA VAL A 34 13.49 -0.44 -2.57
C VAL A 34 13.24 1.06 -2.43
N ILE A 35 13.44 1.62 -1.24
CA ILE A 35 13.23 3.04 -0.99
C ILE A 35 14.20 3.91 -1.79
N TYR A 36 15.47 3.51 -1.88
CA TYR A 36 16.45 4.22 -2.70
C TYR A 36 16.05 4.32 -4.19
N ASN A 37 15.51 3.22 -4.74
CA ASN A 37 15.17 3.15 -6.16
C ASN A 37 13.81 3.79 -6.50
N LEU A 38 12.95 4.02 -5.51
CA LEU A 38 11.62 4.64 -5.69
C LEU A 38 11.53 5.98 -4.94
N PRO A 39 12.37 6.99 -5.24
CA PRO A 39 12.49 8.21 -4.42
C PRO A 39 11.25 9.10 -4.41
N HIS A 40 10.31 8.88 -5.34
CA HIS A 40 9.12 9.70 -5.53
C HIS A 40 7.90 8.80 -5.72
N THR A 41 7.10 8.62 -4.67
CA THR A 41 5.98 7.67 -4.72
C THR A 41 4.63 8.30 -4.41
N ALA A 42 3.58 7.61 -4.84
CA ALA A 42 2.21 7.81 -4.40
C ALA A 42 1.71 6.52 -3.73
N ALA A 43 0.89 6.67 -2.67
CA ALA A 43 0.14 5.55 -2.14
C ALA A 43 -1.03 5.24 -3.08
N ALA A 44 -0.99 4.08 -3.72
CA ALA A 44 -1.99 3.70 -4.73
C ALA A 44 -3.10 2.82 -4.14
N TYR A 45 -2.75 1.89 -3.25
CA TYR A 45 -3.71 0.99 -2.60
C TYR A 45 -3.30 0.69 -1.14
N SER A 46 -4.28 0.32 -0.32
CA SER A 46 -4.08 -0.18 1.05
C SER A 46 -4.87 -1.46 1.30
N SER A 47 -4.41 -2.31 2.22
CA SER A 47 -5.17 -3.51 2.63
C SER A 47 -6.34 -3.20 3.56
N VAL A 48 -6.37 -2.02 4.16
CA VAL A 48 -7.44 -1.54 5.05
C VAL A 48 -7.90 -0.14 4.66
N PRO A 49 -9.16 0.25 4.94
CA PRO A 49 -9.61 1.61 4.70
C PRO A 49 -8.80 2.61 5.53
N ASP A 50 -8.12 3.54 4.87
CA ASP A 50 -7.40 4.64 5.52
C ASP A 50 -7.59 5.93 4.71
N PRO A 51 -8.60 6.76 5.04
CA PRO A 51 -8.86 8.00 4.31
C PRO A 51 -7.73 9.03 4.45
N SER A 52 -6.83 8.89 5.44
CA SER A 52 -5.72 9.82 5.62
C SER A 52 -4.63 9.65 4.58
N LEU A 53 -4.54 8.46 3.97
CA LEU A 53 -3.58 8.15 2.91
C LEU A 53 -4.12 8.46 1.50
N LEU A 54 -5.34 8.96 1.39
CA LEU A 54 -5.94 9.29 0.10
C LEU A 54 -5.13 10.39 -0.60
N CYS A 55 -4.66 10.10 -1.82
CA CYS A 55 -3.79 10.95 -2.61
C CYS A 55 -2.46 11.30 -1.92
N MET A 56 -2.01 10.46 -0.98
CA MET A 56 -0.73 10.64 -0.29
C MET A 56 0.44 10.44 -1.27
N THR A 57 1.43 11.30 -1.17
CA THR A 57 2.70 11.19 -1.91
C THR A 57 3.87 11.27 -0.96
N ALA A 58 5.03 10.77 -1.40
CA ALA A 58 6.25 10.76 -0.62
C ALA A 58 7.46 11.16 -1.49
N ASP A 59 8.36 11.93 -0.89
CA ASP A 59 9.61 12.41 -1.50
C ASP A 59 10.81 12.06 -0.61
N LEU A 60 11.79 11.32 -1.15
CA LEU A 60 12.98 10.90 -0.40
C LEU A 60 13.82 12.14 -0.09
N ILE A 61 14.06 12.40 1.19
CA ILE A 61 14.76 13.62 1.64
C ILE A 61 16.20 13.37 2.06
N TYR A 62 16.53 12.16 2.54
CA TYR A 62 17.90 11.76 2.82
C TYR A 62 18.05 10.24 2.74
N PHE A 63 19.28 9.80 2.46
CA PHE A 63 19.68 8.40 2.40
C PHE A 63 21.16 8.29 2.74
N ASN A 64 21.49 7.45 3.72
CA ASN A 64 22.87 7.18 4.14
C ASN A 64 23.01 5.68 4.42
N GLU A 65 23.58 4.97 3.44
CA GLU A 65 23.82 3.52 3.51
C GLU A 65 24.80 3.15 4.63
N ALA A 66 25.84 3.95 4.85
CA ALA A 66 26.85 3.66 5.87
C ALA A 66 26.28 3.73 7.29
N GLU A 67 25.33 4.63 7.52
CA GLU A 67 24.63 4.76 8.81
C GLU A 67 23.36 3.92 8.88
N GLY A 68 22.92 3.32 7.76
CA GLY A 68 21.68 2.55 7.68
C GLY A 68 20.44 3.39 7.98
N ILE A 69 20.43 4.66 7.55
CA ILE A 69 19.32 5.58 7.77
C ILE A 69 18.82 6.18 6.44
N LEU A 70 17.53 6.43 6.36
CA LEU A 70 16.91 7.15 5.25
C LEU A 70 15.63 7.84 5.76
N GLY A 71 15.10 8.79 4.99
CA GLY A 71 13.86 9.46 5.37
C GLY A 71 13.04 9.92 4.18
N TYR A 72 11.72 9.84 4.34
CA TYR A 72 10.72 10.39 3.43
C TYR A 72 10.03 11.60 4.05
N LEU A 73 9.78 12.61 3.23
CA LEU A 73 8.74 13.59 3.48
C LEU A 73 7.44 13.07 2.88
N ILE A 74 6.42 12.90 3.71
CA ILE A 74 5.10 12.43 3.32
C ILE A 74 4.15 13.61 3.23
N HIS A 75 3.50 13.77 2.08
CA HIS A 75 2.52 14.80 1.81
C HIS A 75 1.12 14.21 1.92
N LEU A 76 0.40 14.52 3.00
CA LEU A 76 -1.01 14.14 3.16
C LEU A 76 -1.91 15.22 2.57
N LYS A 77 -2.76 14.85 1.61
CA LYS A 77 -3.60 15.80 0.87
C LYS A 77 -4.73 16.40 1.72
N GLY A 78 -5.18 15.72 2.77
CA GLY A 78 -6.25 16.21 3.65
C GLY A 78 -7.64 16.16 3.03
N LEU A 79 -8.00 15.03 2.44
CA LEU A 79 -9.31 14.83 1.80
C LEU A 79 -10.28 14.10 2.74
N ILE A 80 -11.59 14.24 2.48
CA ILE A 80 -12.67 13.51 3.19
C ILE A 80 -12.56 13.67 4.72
N GLY A 81 -12.48 14.91 5.19
CA GLY A 81 -12.45 15.23 6.62
C GLY A 81 -11.10 14.97 7.31
N THR A 82 -10.05 14.64 6.56
CA THR A 82 -8.68 14.52 7.07
C THR A 82 -7.90 15.83 6.91
N THR A 83 -6.81 16.01 7.66
CA THR A 83 -6.02 17.25 7.66
C THR A 83 -4.89 17.19 6.63
N LYS A 84 -4.77 18.24 5.82
CA LYS A 84 -3.61 18.45 4.94
C LYS A 84 -2.39 18.76 5.80
N LYS A 85 -1.34 17.96 5.70
CA LYS A 85 -0.11 18.16 6.46
C LYS A 85 1.04 17.38 5.84
N ASP A 86 2.24 17.85 6.12
CA ASP A 86 3.46 17.09 5.86
C ASP A 86 3.91 16.39 7.15
N ILE A 87 4.38 15.16 7.04
CA ILE A 87 4.98 14.39 8.13
C ILE A 87 6.28 13.72 7.66
N THR A 88 7.18 13.41 8.59
CA THR A 88 8.39 12.66 8.25
C THR A 88 8.24 11.19 8.59
N TYR A 89 8.72 10.35 7.67
CA TYR A 89 8.94 8.93 7.91
C TYR A 89 10.45 8.68 7.94
N ASP A 90 11.01 8.51 9.13
CA ASP A 90 12.43 8.32 9.36
C ASP A 90 12.71 6.83 9.61
N TYR A 91 13.46 6.19 8.72
CA TYR A 91 13.71 4.76 8.75
C TYR A 91 15.13 4.43 9.21
N ARG A 92 15.25 3.31 9.92
CA ARG A 92 16.53 2.69 10.30
C ARG A 92 16.58 1.25 9.83
N ALA A 93 17.70 0.85 9.23
CA ALA A 93 17.96 -0.51 8.84
C ALA A 93 18.00 -1.44 10.06
N THR A 94 17.56 -2.68 9.86
CA THR A 94 17.71 -3.77 10.84
C THR A 94 18.68 -4.82 10.31
N THR A 95 18.89 -5.89 11.09
CA THR A 95 19.68 -7.05 10.62
C THR A 95 18.97 -7.86 9.54
N ASP A 96 17.64 -7.73 9.41
CA ASP A 96 16.87 -8.28 8.30
C ASP A 96 16.70 -7.18 7.25
N SER A 97 17.25 -7.38 6.05
CA SER A 97 17.22 -6.36 4.99
C SER A 97 15.81 -6.05 4.50
N SER A 98 14.84 -6.94 4.74
CA SER A 98 13.43 -6.68 4.40
C SER A 98 12.70 -5.84 5.45
N VAL A 99 13.31 -5.59 6.61
CA VAL A 99 12.67 -4.90 7.73
C VAL A 99 13.41 -3.61 8.07
N LEU A 100 12.66 -2.51 8.13
CA LEU A 100 13.10 -1.22 8.64
C LEU A 100 12.30 -0.86 9.90
N LEU A 101 12.91 -0.06 10.79
CA LEU A 101 12.20 0.58 11.89
C LEU A 101 11.85 2.01 11.50
N LEU A 102 10.55 2.30 11.45
CA LEU A 102 9.99 3.61 11.13
C LEU A 102 9.74 4.41 12.41
N ALA A 103 10.24 5.64 12.47
CA ALA A 103 9.79 6.70 13.36
C ALA A 103 8.98 7.71 12.56
N VAL A 104 7.79 8.06 13.05
CA VAL A 104 6.94 9.09 12.42
C VAL A 104 7.16 10.42 13.13
N ASN A 105 7.47 11.49 12.40
CA ASN A 105 7.77 12.80 12.96
C ASN A 105 8.85 12.76 14.06
N ASN A 106 9.92 11.98 13.83
CA ASN A 106 10.98 11.73 14.81
C ASN A 106 10.52 11.14 16.16
N ASP A 107 9.32 10.54 16.24
CA ASP A 107 8.91 9.81 17.45
C ASP A 107 9.65 8.48 17.56
N THR A 108 10.79 8.50 18.23
CA THR A 108 11.59 7.30 18.50
C THR A 108 11.07 6.46 19.66
N SER A 109 9.99 6.88 20.34
CA SER A 109 9.38 6.10 21.43
C SER A 109 8.40 5.05 20.93
N ASN A 110 7.86 5.23 19.71
CA ASN A 110 6.89 4.34 19.08
C ASN A 110 7.38 3.90 17.69
N LEU A 111 8.45 3.12 17.65
CA LEU A 111 8.99 2.60 16.38
C LEU A 111 8.05 1.55 15.78
N ILE A 112 7.75 1.68 14.49
CA ILE A 112 6.89 0.78 13.74
C ILE A 112 7.75 -0.09 12.82
N PRO A 113 7.76 -1.43 12.98
CA PRO A 113 8.38 -2.29 11.99
C PRO A 113 7.67 -2.16 10.64
N SER A 114 8.44 -1.85 9.59
CA SER A 114 7.99 -1.78 8.20
C SER A 114 8.68 -2.87 7.40
N ILE A 115 7.90 -3.76 6.79
CA ILE A 115 8.38 -4.95 6.09
C ILE A 115 8.13 -4.78 4.60
N SER A 116 9.18 -4.84 3.79
CA SER A 116 9.08 -4.86 2.33
C SER A 116 8.68 -6.27 1.87
N LEU A 117 7.44 -6.40 1.38
CA LEU A 117 6.86 -7.66 0.98
C LEU A 117 7.08 -7.98 -0.51
N TYR A 118 7.28 -6.94 -1.33
CA TYR A 118 7.53 -7.05 -2.75
C TYR A 118 8.01 -5.69 -3.31
N SER A 119 8.84 -5.72 -4.35
CA SER A 119 9.09 -4.59 -5.24
C SER A 119 9.69 -5.07 -6.55
N ASP A 120 9.47 -4.32 -7.62
CA ASP A 120 10.20 -4.45 -8.89
C ASP A 120 11.39 -3.48 -9.00
N PHE A 121 11.65 -2.70 -7.94
CA PHE A 121 12.68 -1.65 -7.83
C PHE A 121 12.58 -0.54 -8.89
N GLN A 122 11.46 -0.42 -9.61
CA GLN A 122 11.34 0.51 -10.73
C GLN A 122 10.03 1.27 -10.71
N THR A 123 8.93 0.57 -10.46
CA THR A 123 7.59 1.16 -10.54
C THR A 123 6.81 1.04 -9.26
N CYS A 124 7.03 0.00 -8.44
CA CYS A 124 6.16 -0.24 -7.30
C CYS A 124 6.82 -1.01 -6.15
N SER A 125 6.21 -0.89 -4.98
CA SER A 125 6.57 -1.66 -3.79
C SER A 125 5.38 -1.87 -2.86
N VAL A 126 5.38 -3.00 -2.15
CA VAL A 126 4.39 -3.32 -1.13
C VAL A 126 5.09 -3.33 0.22
N PHE A 127 4.63 -2.49 1.13
CA PHE A 127 5.12 -2.45 2.51
C PHE A 127 4.01 -2.84 3.48
N LYS A 128 4.34 -3.65 4.48
CA LYS A 128 3.49 -3.94 5.64
C LYS A 128 4.00 -3.18 6.85
N TYR A 129 3.10 -2.47 7.53
CA TYR A 129 3.39 -1.76 8.77
C TYR A 129 2.81 -2.57 9.95
N ILE A 130 3.69 -2.97 10.88
CA ILE A 130 3.33 -3.71 12.10
C ILE A 130 2.90 -2.72 13.17
N GLU A 131 1.69 -2.22 13.01
CA GLU A 131 0.99 -1.35 13.96
C GLU A 131 -0.42 -1.89 14.22
N SER A 132 -1.24 -1.17 14.99
CA SER A 132 -2.61 -1.59 15.32
C SER A 132 -3.62 -0.58 14.77
N PRO A 133 -4.43 -0.94 13.76
CA PRO A 133 -4.42 -2.22 13.02
C PRO A 133 -3.22 -2.35 12.08
N GLU A 134 -2.80 -3.58 11.78
CA GLU A 134 -1.78 -3.82 10.75
C GLU A 134 -2.32 -3.40 9.39
N ARG A 135 -1.48 -2.78 8.56
CA ARG A 135 -1.83 -2.40 7.18
C ARG A 135 -0.71 -2.71 6.20
N CYS A 136 -1.10 -3.00 4.97
CA CYS A 136 -0.19 -2.97 3.83
C CYS A 136 -0.53 -1.80 2.92
N VAL A 137 0.49 -1.21 2.32
CA VAL A 137 0.34 -0.13 1.35
C VAL A 137 1.16 -0.48 0.11
N LEU A 138 0.52 -0.35 -1.05
CA LEU A 138 1.17 -0.37 -2.34
C LEU A 138 1.57 1.06 -2.70
N TYR A 139 2.88 1.31 -2.71
CA TYR A 139 3.48 2.54 -3.21
C TYR A 139 3.88 2.34 -4.67
N VAL A 140 3.63 3.36 -5.48
CA VAL A 140 3.97 3.36 -6.91
C VAL A 140 4.77 4.61 -7.21
N ASP A 141 5.75 4.52 -8.09
CA ASP A 141 6.40 5.69 -8.67
C ASP A 141 5.33 6.66 -9.21
N ARG A 142 5.48 7.96 -8.91
CA ARG A 142 4.43 8.94 -9.23
C ARG A 142 4.12 8.99 -10.73
N ASP A 143 5.07 8.73 -11.61
CA ASP A 143 4.86 8.75 -13.06
C ASP A 143 4.09 7.51 -13.54
N ALA A 144 4.03 6.46 -12.73
CA ALA A 144 3.35 5.19 -13.04
C ALA A 144 1.98 5.04 -12.35
N VAL A 145 1.53 5.99 -11.51
CA VAL A 145 0.29 5.85 -10.72
C VAL A 145 -0.98 5.70 -11.57
N ASP A 146 -1.00 6.25 -12.78
CA ASP A 146 -2.10 6.10 -13.73
C ASP A 146 -2.04 4.78 -14.53
N ASN A 147 -0.90 4.09 -14.51
CA ASN A 147 -0.63 2.87 -15.29
C ASN A 147 0.12 1.83 -14.45
N ILE A 148 -0.44 1.49 -13.29
CA ILE A 148 0.16 0.59 -12.31
C ILE A 148 0.29 -0.81 -12.93
N PRO A 149 1.48 -1.44 -12.94
CA PRO A 149 1.61 -2.81 -13.45
C PRO A 149 0.72 -3.78 -12.66
N PRO A 150 -0.06 -4.65 -13.33
CA PRO A 150 -1.00 -5.56 -12.65
C PRO A 150 -0.34 -6.42 -11.57
N ILE A 151 0.90 -6.85 -11.80
CA ILE A 151 1.68 -7.65 -10.86
C ILE A 151 1.84 -6.97 -9.49
N CYS A 152 1.89 -5.65 -9.42
CA CYS A 152 2.02 -4.91 -8.16
C CYS A 152 0.77 -5.05 -7.29
N ILE A 153 -0.41 -4.99 -7.92
CA ILE A 153 -1.71 -5.14 -7.23
C ILE A 153 -1.88 -6.60 -6.81
N GLU A 154 -1.58 -7.54 -7.72
CA GLU A 154 -1.61 -8.98 -7.41
C GLU A 154 -0.72 -9.31 -6.20
N LYS A 155 0.49 -8.72 -6.10
CA LYS A 155 1.39 -8.94 -4.95
C LYS A 155 0.86 -8.34 -3.65
N LEU A 156 0.14 -7.20 -3.69
CA LEU A 156 -0.55 -6.67 -2.51
C LEU A 156 -1.67 -7.60 -2.05
N GLU A 157 -2.55 -8.01 -2.96
CA GLU A 157 -3.67 -8.91 -2.66
C GLU A 157 -3.16 -10.28 -2.16
N CYS A 158 -2.08 -10.76 -2.76
CA CYS A 158 -1.40 -11.99 -2.37
C CYS A 158 -0.91 -11.96 -0.93
N ALA A 159 -0.21 -10.89 -0.53
CA ALA A 159 0.40 -10.81 0.79
C ALA A 159 -0.57 -10.32 1.88
N CYS A 160 -1.61 -9.56 1.51
CA CYS A 160 -2.43 -8.81 2.46
C CYS A 160 -3.95 -8.97 2.28
N GLY A 161 -4.38 -9.72 1.27
CA GLY A 161 -5.78 -10.15 1.06
C GLY A 161 -6.72 -9.13 0.44
N SER A 162 -6.37 -7.83 0.39
CA SER A 162 -7.24 -6.78 -0.16
C SER A 162 -6.42 -5.63 -0.74
N ALA A 163 -6.98 -4.98 -1.76
CA ALA A 163 -6.43 -3.79 -2.40
C ALA A 163 -7.53 -2.71 -2.51
N ILE A 164 -7.56 -1.80 -1.53
CA ILE A 164 -8.49 -0.68 -1.47
C ILE A 164 -7.81 0.55 -2.09
N PRO A 165 -8.37 1.18 -3.14
CA PRO A 165 -7.72 2.27 -3.83
C PRO A 165 -7.56 3.51 -2.94
N LEU A 166 -6.37 4.10 -2.99
CA LEU A 166 -5.98 5.35 -2.34
C LEU A 166 -5.70 6.48 -3.35
N TYR A 167 -5.68 6.16 -4.65
CA TYR A 167 -5.49 7.14 -5.71
C TYR A 167 -6.64 7.09 -6.71
N GLU A 168 -7.22 8.26 -6.98
CA GLU A 168 -8.15 8.46 -8.08
C GLU A 168 -7.79 9.78 -8.77
N LYS A 169 -7.44 9.73 -10.06
CA LYS A 169 -6.94 10.88 -10.82
C LYS A 169 -7.85 12.11 -10.74
N SER A 170 -9.17 11.89 -10.81
CA SER A 170 -10.19 12.95 -10.76
C SER A 170 -10.15 13.72 -9.43
N LEU A 171 -9.81 13.03 -8.35
CA LEU A 171 -9.82 13.51 -6.97
C LEU A 171 -8.46 14.08 -6.58
N CYS A 172 -7.37 13.38 -6.92
CA CYS A 172 -6.02 13.73 -6.49
C CYS A 172 -5.43 14.95 -7.22
N ASN A 173 -5.90 15.21 -8.45
CA ASN A 173 -5.51 16.38 -9.23
C ASN A 173 -6.29 17.64 -8.84
N ILE A 174 -7.22 17.57 -7.89
CA ILE A 174 -7.85 18.77 -7.35
C ILE A 174 -6.80 19.57 -6.57
N THR A 175 -6.45 20.73 -7.10
CA THR A 175 -5.65 21.74 -6.41
C THR A 175 -6.58 22.46 -5.44
N ASP A 176 -6.55 22.06 -4.16
CA ASP A 176 -7.17 22.73 -3.01
C ASP A 176 -8.67 23.11 -3.16
N VAL A 177 -9.57 22.25 -2.67
CA VAL A 177 -10.89 22.74 -2.23
C VAL A 177 -10.67 23.43 -0.89
N SER A 178 -10.35 24.71 -0.93
CA SER A 178 -10.45 25.59 0.24
C SER A 178 -11.91 25.61 0.69
N ALA A 179 -12.21 24.93 1.79
CA ALA A 179 -13.42 25.16 2.57
C ALA A 179 -13.07 26.07 3.75
#